data_AF-X1B158-F1
#
_entry.id   AF-X1B158-F1
#
_cell.length_a   1.000
_cell.length_b   1.000
_cell.length_c   1.000
_cell.angle_alpha   90.00
_cell.angle_beta   90.00
_cell.angle_gamma   90.00
#
_symmetry.space_group_name_H-M   'P 1'
#
loop_
_entity.id
_entity.type
_entity.pdbx_description
1 polymer ?
#
loop_
_entity_poly.entity_id
_entity_poly.type
_entity_poly.pdbx_seq_one_letter_code
_entity_poly.pdbx_strand_id
1 'polypeptide(L)' 'RKGKIPGSDLRGLKAFLNDYPSAKAYLIYGGKRQMSDGSINILPLEYAIKNLEVIL' A
#
# COMPACT_ATOMS: atom_id res chain seq x y z
N ARG A 1 8.49 -3.78 -15.68
CA ARG A 1 8.42 -2.68 -14.69
C ARG A 1 7.00 -2.11 -14.71
N LYS A 2 6.18 -2.35 -13.67
CA LYS A 2 4.78 -1.84 -13.59
C LYS A 2 4.82 -0.46 -12.94
N GLY A 3 4.78 0.60 -13.75
CA GLY A 3 4.90 2.00 -13.27
C GLY A 3 3.60 2.59 -12.73
N LYS A 4 2.47 1.92 -12.92
CA LYS A 4 1.14 2.34 -12.49
C LYS A 4 0.44 1.13 -11.90
N ILE A 5 0.11 1.17 -10.61
CA ILE A 5 -0.73 0.15 -9.96
C ILE A 5 -2.16 0.41 -10.43
N PRO A 6 -2.80 -0.50 -11.19
CA PRO A 6 -4.19 -0.34 -11.57
C PRO A 6 -5.07 -0.50 -10.33
N GLY A 7 -6.08 0.35 -10.18
CA GLY A 7 -6.98 0.34 -9.01
C GLY A 7 -7.70 -1.00 -8.78
N SER A 8 -7.75 -1.87 -9.81
CA SER A 8 -8.23 -3.25 -9.69
C SER A 8 -7.45 -4.09 -8.67
N ASP A 9 -6.13 -3.83 -8.54
CA ASP A 9 -5.23 -4.55 -7.64
C ASP A 9 -5.48 -4.17 -6.17
N LEU A 10 -6.15 -3.03 -5.93
CA LEU A 10 -6.45 -2.51 -4.59
C LEU A 10 -7.82 -2.92 -4.06
N ARG A 11 -8.66 -3.59 -4.87
CA ARG A 11 -10.04 -3.93 -4.48
C ARG A 11 -10.12 -4.77 -3.20
N GLY A 12 -9.22 -5.74 -3.04
CA GLY A 12 -9.16 -6.56 -1.83
C GLY A 12 -8.82 -5.75 -0.58
N LEU A 13 -7.84 -4.84 -0.68
CA LEU A 13 -7.47 -3.93 0.41
C LEU A 13 -8.61 -2.95 0.74
N LYS A 14 -9.33 -2.46 -0.27
CA LYS A 14 -10.52 -1.61 -0.06
C LYS A 14 -11.64 -2.35 0.68
N ALA A 15 -11.91 -3.60 0.29
CA ALA A 15 -12.89 -4.43 0.97
C ALA A 15 -12.45 -4.70 2.43
N PHE A 16 -11.19 -5.05 2.65
CA PHE A 16 -10.64 -5.25 3.99
C PHE A 16 -10.79 -4.00 4.89
N LEU A 17 -10.54 -2.80 4.36
CA LEU A 17 -10.73 -1.56 5.11
C LEU A 17 -12.20 -1.23 5.41
N ASN A 18 -13.14 -1.67 4.57
CA ASN A 18 -14.57 -1.53 4.88
C ASN A 18 -14.95 -2.39 6.10
N ASP A 19 -14.43 -3.61 6.17
CA ASP A 19 -14.69 -4.52 7.29
C ASP A 19 -13.92 -4.11 8.55
N TYR A 20 -12.73 -3.51 8.39
CA TYR A 20 -11.86 -3.07 9.47
C TYR A 20 -11.40 -1.60 9.28
N PRO A 21 -12.27 -0.60 9.56
CA PRO A 21 -11.95 0.81 9.32
C PRO A 21 -10.78 1.35 10.15
N SER A 22 -10.49 0.72 11.29
CA SER A 22 -9.37 1.09 12.17
C SER A 22 -8.02 0.51 11.71
N ALA A 23 -8.00 -0.40 10.73
CA ALA A 23 -6.78 -0.99 10.23
C ALA A 23 -6.05 -0.03 9.26
N LYS A 24 -4.72 -0.17 9.18
CA LYS A 24 -3.91 0.52 8.17
C LYS A 24 -3.62 -0.43 7.01
N ALA A 25 -3.86 0.02 5.79
CA ALA A 25 -3.59 -0.74 4.59
C ALA A 25 -2.31 -0.27 3.90
N TYR A 26 -1.39 -1.21 3.66
CA TYR A 26 -0.14 -0.97 2.94
C TYR A 26 0.00 -1.92 1.76
N LEU A 27 0.27 -1.40 0.57
CA LEU A 27 0.68 -2.16 -0.60
C LEU A 27 2.18 -1.93 -0.85
N ILE A 28 2.98 -2.98 -0.72
CA ILE A 28 4.40 -2.94 -1.03
C ILE A 28 4.61 -3.29 -2.50
N TYR A 29 5.38 -2.48 -3.24
CA TYR A 29 5.63 -2.71 -4.66
C TYR A 29 7.06 -2.39 -5.09
N GLY A 30 7.47 -2.92 -6.24
CA GLY A 30 8.84 -2.79 -6.79
C GLY A 30 9.17 -1.47 -7.50
N GLY A 31 8.40 -0.41 -7.27
CA GLY A 31 8.75 0.93 -7.78
C GLY A 31 9.60 1.72 -6.80
N LYS A 32 9.84 3.00 -7.12
CA LYS A 32 10.68 3.89 -6.31
C LYS A 32 9.92 5.06 -5.67
N ARG A 33 8.64 5.21 -6.00
CA ARG A 33 7.83 6.34 -5.54
C ARG A 33 6.84 5.89 -4.47
N GLN A 34 6.68 6.67 -3.42
CA GLN A 34 5.53 6.49 -2.56
C GLN A 34 4.29 7.03 -3.25
N MET A 35 3.18 6.33 -3.10
CA MET A 35 1.88 6.72 -3.65
C MET A 35 0.81 6.41 -2.61
N SER A 36 -0.38 6.96 -2.81
CA SER A 36 -1.55 6.67 -1.99
C SER A 36 -2.79 6.59 -2.87
N ASP A 37 -3.72 5.71 -2.52
CA ASP A 37 -5.05 5.61 -3.13
C ASP A 37 -6.09 5.57 -2.00
N GLY A 38 -6.66 6.74 -1.70
CA GLY A 38 -7.52 6.92 -0.52
C GLY A 38 -6.79 6.55 0.77
N SER A 39 -7.33 5.60 1.52
CA SER A 39 -6.77 5.11 2.79
C SER A 39 -5.67 4.05 2.63
N ILE A 40 -5.26 3.72 1.40
CA ILE A 40 -4.23 2.71 1.12
C ILE A 40 -2.91 3.41 0.80
N ASN A 41 -1.87 3.08 1.57
CA ASN A 41 -0.52 3.55 1.37
C ASN A 41 0.26 2.59 0.47
N ILE A 42 0.86 3.09 -0.61
CA ILE A 42 1.59 2.28 -1.58
C ILE A 42 3.08 2.61 -1.45
N LEU A 43 3.85 1.67 -0.93
CA LEU A 43 5.24 1.89 -0.52
C LEU A 43 6.23 1.11 -1.41
N PRO A 44 7.34 1.73 -1.82
CA PRO A 44 8.47 1.01 -2.40
C PRO A 44 8.99 -0.08 -1.46
N LEU A 45 9.37 -1.23 -2.01
CA LEU A 45 9.96 -2.34 -1.24
C LEU A 45 11.16 -1.89 -0.41
N GLU A 46 12.09 -1.15 -1.00
CA GLU A 46 13.28 -0.65 -0.30
C GLU A 46 12.92 0.27 0.88
N TYR A 47 11.86 1.07 0.73
CA TYR A 47 11.39 1.95 1.80
C TYR A 47 10.72 1.16 2.91
N ALA A 48 9.83 0.22 2.55
CA ALA A 48 9.09 -0.58 3.52
C ALA A 48 10.01 -1.42 4.40
N ILE A 49 11.03 -2.07 3.81
CA ILE A 49 11.99 -2.88 4.57
C ILE A 49 12.82 -2.01 5.53
N LYS A 50 13.31 -0.85 5.05
CA LYS A 50 14.15 0.04 5.87
C LYS A 50 13.40 0.70 7.02
N ASN A 51 12.09 0.89 6.90
CA ASN A 51 11.28 1.64 7.86
C ASN A 51 10.21 0.76 8.52
N LEU A 52 10.39 -0.56 8.52
CA LEU A 52 9.38 -1.52 8.94
C LEU A 52 8.87 -1.27 10.37
N GLU A 53 9.79 -0.92 11.27
CA GLU A 53 9.51 -0.56 12.66
C GLU A 53 8.65 0.71 12.84
N VAL A 54 8.62 1.58 11.83
CA VAL A 54 7.83 2.82 11.85
C VAL A 54 6.43 2.60 11.29
N ILE A 55 6.27 1.62 10.39
CA ILE A 55 5.01 1.33 9.71
C ILE A 55 4.18 0.20 10.37
N LEU A 56 4.79 -0.67 11.19
CA LEU A 56 4.13 -1.78 11.89
C LEU A 56 4.07 -1.58 13.40
#